data_AF-A0A7Y9UV45-F1
#
_entry.id   AF-A0A7Y9UV45-F1
#
_cell.length_a   1.000
_cell.length_b   1.000
_cell.length_c   1.000
_cell.angle_alpha   90.00
_cell.angle_beta   90.00
_cell.angle_gamma   90.00
#
_symmetry.space_group_name_H-M   'P 1'
#
loop_
_entity.id
_entity.type
_entity.pdbx_description
1 polymer ?
#
loop_
_entity_poly.entity_id
_entity_poly.type
_entity_poly.pdbx_seq_one_letter_code
_entity_poly.pdbx_strand_id
1 'polypeptide(L)'
;MTNDDYAIEQQALAAAWKKRTPNLWSPARQPAPWINQDGIAIGHYAHCLPPEHANANLLPHAQGSTELFKDLGIPWHCGIDGGPGNNLLSSQVQCVNALMPMVDDPERIKRAFGHVADIAEVLEIEPGRHLTFEYIGPEDYFGEGAGKPRVRGTRCTSVDAAFLYRTSAGSTELALVEWKYTEKYTTTRPPKPGYDRTRLKRYGADYHDPAGPFRSELIDIEWMLDEPFYQLMRQQLLAWRLENDHAEGADVVRVLHVLPPRNLAYQQSLVRPEHRALGNNVDEVWAQLLRRPDRFRHVDPSVFLDEAITGWDYVDRYSPTGTGDLPWGVSVWRDDDRIVAAAYVYGDGFEWCHRRPFAEAPTDRAALAALPDREYFVLADDEKTMIVGPLEYARAFLRAVVTTGLHEPNGLTSYSWPAQVSEVVSTWPPIDLDYRANF
;
A
#
# COMPACT_ATOMS: atom_id res chain seq x y z
N MET A 1 13.77 19.21 -12.40
CA MET A 1 13.37 17.85 -12.00
C MET A 1 13.30 17.00 -13.25
N THR A 2 13.96 15.85 -13.27
CA THR A 2 13.81 14.89 -14.39
C THR A 2 12.47 14.18 -14.27
N ASN A 3 11.98 13.58 -15.37
CA ASN A 3 10.70 12.87 -15.36
C ASN A 3 10.66 11.74 -14.32
N ASP A 4 11.82 11.15 -13.99
CA ASP A 4 11.93 9.99 -13.10
C ASP A 4 12.21 10.33 -11.62
N ASP A 5 12.27 11.61 -11.26
CA ASP A 5 12.68 12.04 -9.91
C ASP A 5 11.80 11.40 -8.83
N TYR A 6 10.48 11.29 -9.05
CA TYR A 6 9.58 10.67 -8.09
C TYR A 6 9.90 9.18 -7.85
N ALA A 7 10.09 8.39 -8.90
CA ALA A 7 10.40 6.97 -8.75
C ALA A 7 11.75 6.77 -8.04
N ILE A 8 12.75 7.60 -8.35
CA ILE A 8 14.07 7.57 -7.69
C ILE A 8 13.94 7.92 -6.20
N GLU A 9 13.15 8.93 -5.86
CA GLU A 9 12.85 9.27 -4.46
C GLU A 9 12.16 8.11 -3.72
N GLN A 10 11.18 7.45 -4.36
CA GLN A 10 10.51 6.29 -3.76
C GLN A 10 11.45 5.10 -3.58
N GLN A 11 12.39 4.86 -4.50
CA GLN A 11 13.45 3.84 -4.33
C GLN A 11 14.33 4.14 -3.11
N ALA A 12 14.74 5.40 -2.95
CA ALA A 12 15.55 5.82 -1.81
C ALA A 12 14.78 5.69 -0.50
N LEU A 13 13.50 6.08 -0.48
CA LEU A 13 12.62 5.97 0.68
C LEU A 13 12.42 4.50 1.09
N ALA A 14 12.10 3.61 0.14
CA ALA A 14 11.93 2.19 0.39
C ALA A 14 13.23 1.54 0.92
N ALA A 15 14.39 1.91 0.36
CA ALA A 15 15.68 1.44 0.85
C ALA A 15 16.00 1.96 2.27
N ALA A 16 15.63 3.20 2.59
CA ALA A 16 15.78 3.77 3.92
C ALA A 16 14.84 3.09 4.94
N TRP A 17 13.58 2.87 4.57
CA TRP A 17 12.61 2.13 5.37
C TRP A 17 13.13 0.73 5.73
N LYS A 18 13.68 -0.02 4.77
CA LYS A 18 14.28 -1.34 5.06
C LYS A 18 15.33 -1.31 6.15
N LYS A 19 16.09 -0.21 6.29
CA LYS A 19 17.14 -0.07 7.29
C LYS A 19 16.64 0.30 8.69
N ARG A 20 15.43 0.84 8.82
CA ARG A 20 14.91 1.38 10.09
C ARG A 20 13.64 0.72 10.61
N THR A 21 12.87 0.05 9.74
CA THR A 21 11.60 -0.57 10.12
C THR A 21 11.82 -1.69 11.13
N PRO A 22 10.95 -1.88 12.13
CA PRO A 22 10.97 -3.09 12.98
C PRO A 22 10.59 -4.35 12.23
N ASN A 23 9.79 -4.21 11.17
CA ASN A 23 9.08 -5.33 10.58
C ASN A 23 9.98 -6.19 9.68
N LEU A 24 11.28 -5.89 9.65
CA LEU A 24 12.29 -6.64 8.94
C LEU A 24 13.45 -7.03 9.87
N TRP A 25 13.65 -8.32 10.05
CA TRP A 25 14.90 -8.92 10.50
C TRP A 25 16.08 -8.68 9.55
N SER A 26 17.30 -8.72 10.09
CA SER A 26 18.55 -8.36 9.40
C SER A 26 18.73 -9.02 8.01
N PRO A 27 18.47 -10.33 7.80
CA PRO A 27 18.58 -10.94 6.47
C PRO A 27 17.66 -10.29 5.41
N ALA A 28 16.43 -9.91 5.76
CA ALA A 28 15.49 -9.28 4.83
C ALA A 28 15.85 -7.85 4.42
N ARG A 29 16.78 -7.21 5.15
CA ARG A 29 17.22 -5.84 4.85
C ARG A 29 18.21 -5.77 3.70
N GLN A 30 18.82 -6.90 3.33
CA GLN A 30 19.81 -6.94 2.25
C GLN A 30 19.18 -6.54 0.91
N PRO A 31 19.89 -5.78 0.05
CA PRO A 31 19.49 -5.61 -1.34
C PRO A 31 19.31 -6.97 -2.01
N ALA A 32 18.46 -7.05 -3.03
CA ALA A 32 18.16 -8.32 -3.72
C ALA A 32 17.80 -8.09 -5.19
N PRO A 33 17.86 -9.12 -6.05
CA PRO A 33 17.28 -9.05 -7.38
C PRO A 33 15.77 -8.85 -7.32
N TRP A 34 15.20 -8.14 -8.30
CA TRP A 34 13.75 -8.12 -8.50
C TRP A 34 13.33 -9.42 -9.21
N ILE A 35 12.31 -10.11 -8.69
CA ILE A 35 11.70 -11.23 -9.41
C ILE A 35 10.55 -10.68 -10.27
N ASN A 36 10.69 -10.79 -11.59
CA ASN A 36 9.69 -10.29 -12.52
C ASN A 36 8.47 -11.23 -12.65
N GLN A 37 7.51 -10.84 -13.49
CA GLN A 37 6.28 -11.60 -13.76
C GLN A 37 6.51 -13.03 -14.29
N ASP A 38 7.68 -13.30 -14.88
CA ASP A 38 8.05 -14.62 -15.43
C ASP A 38 8.85 -15.46 -14.41
N GLY A 39 8.99 -14.98 -13.17
CA GLY A 39 9.80 -15.64 -12.13
C GLY A 39 11.31 -15.47 -12.33
N ILE A 40 11.74 -14.54 -13.18
CA ILE A 40 13.15 -14.32 -13.50
C ILE A 40 13.73 -13.22 -12.61
N ALA A 41 14.88 -13.51 -12.01
CA ALA A 41 15.67 -12.54 -11.27
C ALA A 41 16.31 -11.51 -12.21
N ILE A 42 16.03 -10.22 -11.98
CA ILE A 42 16.54 -9.10 -12.76
C ILE A 42 17.21 -8.09 -11.84
N GLY A 43 18.42 -7.68 -12.23
CA GLY A 43 19.17 -6.62 -11.55
C GLY A 43 19.47 -6.96 -10.08
N HIS A 44 19.83 -5.94 -9.31
CA HIS A 44 20.01 -6.03 -7.87
C HIS A 44 19.76 -4.66 -7.26
N TYR A 45 18.75 -4.56 -6.39
CA TYR A 45 18.20 -3.27 -5.98
C TYR A 45 18.09 -3.17 -4.47
N ALA A 46 18.44 -2.00 -3.93
CA ALA A 46 18.35 -1.73 -2.49
C ALA A 46 16.90 -1.81 -1.97
N HIS A 47 15.93 -1.45 -2.81
CA HIS A 47 14.50 -1.46 -2.50
C HIS A 47 13.80 -2.80 -2.78
N CYS A 48 14.52 -3.85 -3.20
CA CYS A 48 13.94 -5.20 -3.30
C CYS A 48 14.29 -6.02 -2.06
N LEU A 49 13.35 -6.79 -1.53
CA LEU A 49 13.58 -7.78 -0.48
C LEU A 49 14.19 -9.06 -1.08
N PRO A 50 15.01 -9.83 -0.35
CA PRO A 50 15.34 -11.19 -0.75
C PRO A 50 14.06 -12.00 -1.05
N PRO A 51 14.02 -12.80 -2.13
CA PRO A 51 12.81 -13.53 -2.54
C PRO A 51 12.15 -14.36 -1.42
N GLU A 52 12.96 -15.01 -0.59
CA GLU A 52 12.55 -15.79 0.60
C GLU A 52 11.89 -14.94 1.70
N HIS A 53 11.95 -13.62 1.57
CA HIS A 53 11.38 -12.64 2.49
C HIS A 53 10.33 -11.74 1.82
N ALA A 54 9.85 -12.11 0.63
CA ALA A 54 8.89 -11.31 -0.13
C ALA A 54 7.59 -11.01 0.63
N ASN A 55 7.11 -11.94 1.47
CA ASN A 55 5.93 -11.72 2.33
C ASN A 55 6.06 -10.51 3.25
N ALA A 56 7.27 -10.13 3.65
CA ALA A 56 7.50 -8.93 4.47
C ALA A 56 7.37 -7.62 3.68
N ASN A 57 7.01 -7.69 2.39
CA ASN A 57 6.53 -6.55 1.63
C ASN A 57 5.11 -6.11 2.08
N LEU A 58 4.33 -7.02 2.67
CA LEU A 58 3.10 -6.66 3.36
C LEU A 58 3.43 -6.16 4.77
N LEU A 59 2.83 -5.03 5.15
CA LEU A 59 2.91 -4.50 6.51
C LEU A 59 2.14 -5.42 7.49
N PRO A 60 2.44 -5.39 8.80
CA PRO A 60 1.82 -6.29 9.78
C PRO A 60 0.29 -6.34 9.68
N HIS A 61 -0.38 -5.19 9.62
CA HIS A 61 -1.84 -5.11 9.49
C HIS A 61 -2.38 -5.64 8.15
N ALA A 62 -1.52 -5.75 7.14
CA ALA A 62 -1.89 -6.21 5.81
C ALA A 62 -1.57 -7.69 5.57
N GLN A 63 -0.99 -8.42 6.54
CA GLN A 63 -0.57 -9.81 6.33
C GLN A 63 -1.75 -10.74 5.98
N GLY A 64 -2.92 -10.53 6.60
CA GLY A 64 -4.15 -11.29 6.30
C GLY A 64 -4.69 -11.11 4.87
N SER A 65 -4.10 -10.22 4.07
CA SER A 65 -4.43 -10.08 2.65
C SER A 65 -4.05 -11.30 1.83
N THR A 66 -3.10 -12.13 2.28
CA THR A 66 -2.69 -13.35 1.54
C THR A 66 -3.82 -14.37 1.50
N GLU A 67 -4.47 -14.61 2.65
CA GLU A 67 -5.65 -15.46 2.77
C GLU A 67 -6.82 -14.87 1.99
N LEU A 68 -7.08 -13.56 2.14
CA LEU A 68 -8.15 -12.88 1.42
C LEU A 68 -7.97 -12.97 -0.11
N PHE A 69 -6.76 -12.74 -0.61
CA PHE A 69 -6.45 -12.83 -2.05
C PHE A 69 -6.65 -14.25 -2.55
N LYS A 70 -6.21 -15.25 -1.78
CA LYS A 70 -6.46 -16.66 -2.10
C LYS A 70 -7.95 -17.00 -2.16
N ASP A 71 -8.73 -16.54 -1.18
CA ASP A 71 -10.18 -16.78 -1.11
C ASP A 71 -10.93 -16.10 -2.27
N LEU A 72 -10.48 -14.92 -2.67
CA LEU A 72 -11.01 -14.17 -3.81
C LEU A 72 -10.45 -14.62 -5.18
N GLY A 73 -9.48 -15.54 -5.18
CA GLY A 73 -8.80 -16.02 -6.40
C GLY A 73 -7.94 -14.94 -7.09
N ILE A 74 -7.45 -13.96 -6.34
CA ILE A 74 -6.63 -12.85 -6.83
C ILE A 74 -5.16 -13.26 -6.89
N PRO A 75 -4.49 -13.15 -8.06
CA PRO A 75 -3.05 -13.36 -8.14
C PRO A 75 -2.27 -12.12 -7.66
N TRP A 76 -1.14 -12.36 -7.01
CA TRP A 76 -0.16 -11.32 -6.73
C TRP A 76 0.67 -10.97 -7.98
N HIS A 77 0.85 -9.69 -8.25
CA HIS A 77 1.73 -9.19 -9.29
C HIS A 77 3.18 -9.57 -8.98
N CYS A 78 3.79 -10.33 -9.89
CA CYS A 78 5.12 -10.91 -9.69
C CYS A 78 5.22 -11.69 -8.36
N GLY A 79 4.14 -12.36 -7.96
CA GLY A 79 4.05 -13.07 -6.68
C GLY A 79 5.10 -14.18 -6.53
N ILE A 80 5.53 -14.41 -5.30
CA ILE A 80 6.52 -15.42 -4.93
C ILE A 80 5.88 -16.33 -3.89
N ASP A 81 5.94 -17.65 -4.12
CA ASP A 81 5.41 -18.69 -3.21
C ASP A 81 3.96 -18.45 -2.73
N GLY A 82 3.12 -17.88 -3.60
CA GLY A 82 1.72 -17.58 -3.32
C GLY A 82 1.46 -16.26 -2.57
N GLY A 83 2.52 -15.53 -2.22
CA GLY A 83 2.47 -14.21 -1.60
C GLY A 83 2.83 -13.05 -2.55
N PRO A 84 3.00 -11.83 -2.02
CA PRO A 84 3.36 -10.64 -2.81
C PRO A 84 4.71 -10.79 -3.52
N GLY A 85 4.93 -9.97 -4.54
CA GLY A 85 6.26 -9.82 -5.14
C GLY A 85 7.25 -9.12 -4.19
N ASN A 86 8.55 -9.25 -4.46
CA ASN A 86 9.60 -8.75 -3.57
C ASN A 86 10.02 -7.29 -3.80
N ASN A 87 9.39 -6.59 -4.75
CA ASN A 87 9.68 -5.19 -5.05
C ASN A 87 8.85 -4.26 -4.16
N LEU A 88 9.50 -3.45 -3.31
CA LEU A 88 8.81 -2.51 -2.42
C LEU A 88 8.09 -1.36 -3.15
N LEU A 89 8.29 -1.23 -4.47
CA LEU A 89 7.61 -0.29 -5.35
C LEU A 89 6.40 -0.88 -6.10
N SER A 90 5.96 -2.09 -5.74
CA SER A 90 4.73 -2.65 -6.28
C SER A 90 3.52 -1.80 -5.88
N SER A 91 2.78 -1.29 -6.86
CA SER A 91 1.53 -0.56 -6.64
C SER A 91 0.44 -1.44 -6.04
N GLN A 92 0.34 -2.71 -6.46
CA GLN A 92 -0.59 -3.67 -5.85
C GLN A 92 -0.29 -3.84 -4.36
N VAL A 93 0.98 -3.98 -3.98
CA VAL A 93 1.34 -4.13 -2.56
C VAL A 93 1.13 -2.83 -1.78
N GLN A 94 1.44 -1.66 -2.36
CA GLN A 94 1.13 -0.38 -1.72
C GLN A 94 -0.38 -0.19 -1.51
N CYS A 95 -1.18 -0.48 -2.53
CA CYS A 95 -2.64 -0.43 -2.47
C CYS A 95 -3.17 -1.33 -1.35
N VAL A 96 -2.73 -2.59 -1.28
CA VAL A 96 -3.12 -3.51 -0.21
C VAL A 96 -2.66 -3.00 1.17
N ASN A 97 -1.42 -2.55 1.28
CA ASN A 97 -0.91 -1.97 2.54
C ASN A 97 -1.72 -0.74 2.97
N ALA A 98 -2.26 0.05 2.06
CA ALA A 98 -3.09 1.21 2.38
C ALA A 98 -4.51 0.81 2.78
N LEU A 99 -5.12 -0.10 2.02
CA LEU A 99 -6.56 -0.34 2.06
C LEU A 99 -6.97 -1.56 2.87
N MET A 100 -6.05 -2.47 3.24
CA MET A 100 -6.43 -3.64 4.04
C MET A 100 -7.12 -3.28 5.37
N PRO A 101 -6.69 -2.25 6.14
CA PRO A 101 -7.40 -1.83 7.35
C PRO A 101 -8.85 -1.39 7.12
N MET A 102 -9.22 -1.07 5.89
CA MET A 102 -10.53 -0.57 5.52
C MET A 102 -11.52 -1.68 5.16
N VAL A 103 -11.05 -2.92 4.98
CA VAL A 103 -11.90 -4.06 4.59
C VAL A 103 -13.03 -4.26 5.60
N ASP A 104 -12.74 -4.11 6.89
CA ASP A 104 -13.69 -4.28 7.99
C ASP A 104 -13.90 -3.01 8.86
N ASP A 105 -13.23 -1.91 8.54
CA ASP A 105 -13.37 -0.60 9.21
C ASP A 105 -13.94 0.47 8.26
N PRO A 106 -15.27 0.65 8.21
CA PRO A 106 -15.91 1.64 7.35
C PRO A 106 -15.54 3.10 7.67
N GLU A 107 -15.15 3.40 8.91
CA GLU A 107 -14.78 4.77 9.29
C GLU A 107 -13.46 5.19 8.64
N ARG A 108 -12.52 4.25 8.44
CA ARG A 108 -11.28 4.50 7.71
C ARG A 108 -11.52 4.83 6.23
N ILE A 109 -12.50 4.16 5.59
CA ILE A 109 -12.93 4.49 4.22
C ILE A 109 -13.45 5.93 4.17
N LYS A 110 -14.35 6.29 5.08
CA LYS A 110 -14.92 7.63 5.15
C LYS A 110 -13.85 8.71 5.36
N ARG A 111 -12.86 8.46 6.22
CA ARG A 111 -11.72 9.36 6.43
C ARG A 111 -10.85 9.50 5.19
N ALA A 112 -10.52 8.38 4.54
CA ALA A 112 -9.67 8.37 3.34
C ALA A 112 -10.32 9.07 2.14
N PHE A 113 -11.60 8.83 1.90
CA PHE A 113 -12.25 9.22 0.65
C PHE A 113 -13.31 10.33 0.80
N GLY A 114 -13.67 10.73 2.02
CA GLY A 114 -14.72 11.73 2.28
C GLY A 114 -14.42 13.13 1.72
N HIS A 115 -13.18 13.42 1.35
CA HIS A 115 -12.79 14.68 0.72
C HIS A 115 -13.06 14.70 -0.81
N VAL A 116 -13.20 13.54 -1.45
CA VAL A 116 -13.48 13.38 -2.89
C VAL A 116 -14.86 12.81 -3.20
N ALA A 117 -15.49 12.18 -2.22
CA ALA A 117 -16.82 11.60 -2.29
C ALA A 117 -17.66 12.02 -1.08
N ASP A 118 -18.94 12.33 -1.30
CA ASP A 118 -19.88 12.59 -0.22
C ASP A 118 -20.29 11.27 0.44
N ILE A 119 -19.58 10.88 1.50
CA ILE A 119 -19.80 9.62 2.22
C ILE A 119 -20.50 9.92 3.55
N ALA A 120 -21.81 9.68 3.61
CA ALA A 120 -22.56 9.72 4.86
C ALA A 120 -22.38 8.42 5.64
N GLU A 121 -22.52 7.28 4.96
CA GLU A 121 -22.47 5.93 5.50
C GLU A 121 -21.77 5.00 4.49
N VAL A 122 -20.87 4.14 4.95
CA VAL A 122 -20.27 3.10 4.11
C VAL A 122 -21.08 1.81 4.28
N LEU A 123 -21.34 1.12 3.19
CA LEU A 123 -22.17 -0.09 3.14
C LEU A 123 -21.28 -1.32 2.89
N GLU A 124 -21.75 -2.49 3.32
CA GLU A 124 -21.10 -3.74 2.90
C GLU A 124 -21.21 -3.89 1.38
N ILE A 125 -20.07 -4.17 0.73
CA ILE A 125 -20.00 -4.51 -0.69
C ILE A 125 -20.03 -6.02 -0.89
N GLU A 126 -19.48 -6.78 0.05
CA GLU A 126 -19.51 -8.23 0.09
C GLU A 126 -19.75 -8.67 1.55
N PRO A 127 -20.23 -9.90 1.82
CA PRO A 127 -20.54 -10.33 3.19
C PRO A 127 -19.36 -10.11 4.15
N GLY A 128 -19.59 -9.31 5.19
CA GLY A 128 -18.59 -8.97 6.21
C GLY A 128 -17.48 -8.03 5.73
N ARG A 129 -17.61 -7.38 4.56
CA ARG A 129 -16.58 -6.53 3.95
C ARG A 129 -17.17 -5.23 3.41
N HIS A 130 -16.60 -4.11 3.83
CA HIS A 130 -16.93 -2.77 3.37
C HIS A 130 -16.05 -2.31 2.18
N LEU A 131 -14.90 -2.95 1.99
CA LEU A 131 -14.03 -2.79 0.84
C LEU A 131 -13.59 -4.16 0.33
N THR A 132 -13.48 -4.30 -1.00
CA THR A 132 -12.94 -5.49 -1.64
C THR A 132 -11.86 -5.13 -2.65
N PHE A 133 -10.94 -6.06 -2.89
CA PHE A 133 -9.87 -5.93 -3.88
C PHE A 133 -10.23 -6.54 -5.23
N GLU A 134 -9.59 -6.00 -6.28
CA GLU A 134 -9.61 -6.51 -7.66
C GLU A 134 -11.04 -6.77 -8.16
N TYR A 135 -11.90 -5.78 -7.93
CA TYR A 135 -13.33 -5.89 -8.20
C TYR A 135 -13.61 -5.88 -9.71
N ILE A 136 -14.49 -6.80 -10.13
CA ILE A 136 -14.81 -7.04 -11.55
C ILE A 136 -16.29 -6.84 -11.88
N GLY A 137 -17.14 -6.52 -10.89
CA GLY A 137 -18.59 -6.48 -11.07
C GLY A 137 -19.25 -7.86 -11.18
N PRO A 138 -20.58 -7.95 -11.05
CA PRO A 138 -21.29 -9.23 -11.13
C PRO A 138 -21.30 -9.82 -12.54
N GLU A 139 -21.37 -8.98 -13.57
CA GLU A 139 -21.60 -9.41 -14.96
C GLU A 139 -20.35 -9.28 -15.86
N ASP A 140 -20.21 -10.21 -16.82
CA ASP A 140 -19.16 -10.16 -17.86
C ASP A 140 -19.55 -9.26 -19.03
N TYR A 141 -19.68 -7.95 -18.75
CA TYR A 141 -20.12 -6.94 -19.73
C TYR A 141 -19.33 -6.94 -21.04
N PHE A 142 -18.05 -7.34 -20.98
CA PHE A 142 -17.14 -7.27 -22.12
C PHE A 142 -16.77 -8.65 -22.69
N GLY A 143 -17.40 -9.74 -22.23
CA GLY A 143 -17.10 -11.10 -22.69
C GLY A 143 -15.64 -11.53 -22.47
N GLU A 144 -15.04 -11.11 -21.36
CA GLU A 144 -13.65 -11.35 -21.01
C GLU A 144 -13.41 -12.76 -20.47
N GLY A 145 -14.42 -13.35 -19.83
CA GLY A 145 -14.40 -14.73 -19.35
C GLY A 145 -14.48 -15.76 -20.48
N ALA A 146 -14.87 -15.34 -21.69
CA ALA A 146 -15.00 -16.22 -22.86
C ALA A 146 -15.84 -17.49 -22.58
N GLY A 147 -16.95 -17.33 -21.83
CA GLY A 147 -17.83 -18.42 -21.42
C GLY A 147 -17.38 -19.19 -20.17
N LYS A 148 -16.32 -18.73 -19.49
CA LYS A 148 -15.87 -19.23 -18.19
C LYS A 148 -16.04 -18.17 -17.11
N PRO A 149 -16.12 -18.56 -15.82
CA PRO A 149 -16.05 -17.61 -14.72
C PRO A 149 -14.81 -16.72 -14.84
N ARG A 150 -14.99 -15.41 -14.66
CA ARG A 150 -13.88 -14.46 -14.61
C ARG A 150 -13.13 -14.62 -13.30
N VAL A 151 -11.83 -14.36 -13.33
CA VAL A 151 -10.94 -14.41 -12.17
C VAL A 151 -10.39 -13.01 -11.96
N ARG A 152 -10.54 -12.48 -10.75
CA ARG A 152 -10.06 -11.15 -10.36
C ARG A 152 -8.57 -10.99 -10.68
N GLY A 153 -8.16 -9.81 -11.13
CA GLY A 153 -6.77 -9.54 -11.53
C GLY A 153 -6.24 -10.35 -12.72
N THR A 154 -7.05 -11.18 -13.41
CA THR A 154 -6.55 -12.07 -14.48
C THR A 154 -7.30 -11.92 -15.80
N ARG A 155 -6.68 -11.24 -16.77
CA ARG A 155 -7.15 -11.16 -18.17
C ARG A 155 -8.57 -10.62 -18.38
N CYS A 156 -9.14 -9.99 -17.37
CA CYS A 156 -10.37 -9.21 -17.42
C CYS A 156 -10.14 -7.80 -16.86
N THR A 157 -11.14 -6.95 -17.01
CA THR A 157 -11.17 -5.62 -16.44
C THR A 157 -11.41 -5.77 -14.94
N SER A 158 -10.46 -5.29 -14.16
CA SER A 158 -10.44 -5.30 -12.70
C SER A 158 -10.02 -3.91 -12.25
N VAL A 159 -10.60 -3.44 -11.14
CA VAL A 159 -10.16 -2.23 -10.44
C VAL A 159 -9.52 -2.64 -9.13
N ASP A 160 -8.45 -1.97 -8.73
CA ASP A 160 -7.62 -2.41 -7.60
C ASP A 160 -8.42 -2.59 -6.31
N ALA A 161 -9.41 -1.72 -6.05
CA ALA A 161 -10.39 -1.92 -4.98
C ALA A 161 -11.76 -1.33 -5.32
N ALA A 162 -12.78 -1.68 -4.53
CA ALA A 162 -14.10 -1.07 -4.61
C ALA A 162 -14.79 -1.02 -3.23
N PHE A 163 -15.63 -0.01 -3.02
CA PHE A 163 -16.49 0.12 -1.83
C PHE A 163 -17.82 0.81 -2.17
N LEU A 164 -18.86 0.47 -1.42
CA LEU A 164 -20.22 1.01 -1.58
C LEU A 164 -20.51 2.02 -0.47
N TYR A 165 -21.19 3.12 -0.78
CA TYR A 165 -21.55 4.13 0.21
C TYR A 165 -22.87 4.81 -0.09
N ARG A 166 -23.49 5.38 0.95
CA ARG A 166 -24.63 6.28 0.85
C ARG A 166 -24.18 7.72 1.01
N THR A 167 -24.68 8.59 0.15
CA THR A 167 -24.40 10.03 0.21
C THR A 167 -25.26 10.74 1.26
N SER A 168 -24.90 11.98 1.60
CA SER A 168 -25.73 12.82 2.48
C SER A 168 -27.13 13.10 1.89
N ALA A 169 -27.27 13.02 0.57
CA ALA A 169 -28.54 13.13 -0.14
C ALA A 169 -29.33 11.81 -0.22
N GLY A 170 -28.79 10.70 0.30
CA GLY A 170 -29.46 9.40 0.35
C GLY A 170 -29.25 8.52 -0.90
N SER A 171 -28.46 8.95 -1.88
CA SER A 171 -28.12 8.13 -3.05
C SER A 171 -27.12 7.05 -2.67
N THR A 172 -27.23 5.86 -3.24
CA THR A 172 -26.21 4.81 -3.09
C THR A 172 -25.23 4.93 -4.25
N GLU A 173 -23.94 5.05 -3.95
CA GLU A 173 -22.89 5.14 -4.96
C GLU A 173 -21.82 4.05 -4.75
N LEU A 174 -21.23 3.60 -5.86
CA LEU A 174 -20.11 2.65 -5.89
C LEU A 174 -18.83 3.38 -6.31
N ALA A 175 -17.79 3.30 -5.48
CA ALA A 175 -16.46 3.75 -5.82
C ALA A 175 -15.64 2.58 -6.38
N LEU A 176 -15.05 2.78 -7.55
CA LEU A 176 -14.04 1.92 -8.15
C LEU A 176 -12.67 2.59 -8.00
N VAL A 177 -11.80 2.03 -7.17
CA VAL A 177 -10.48 2.60 -6.88
C VAL A 177 -9.45 2.01 -7.83
N GLU A 178 -8.75 2.88 -8.55
CA GLU A 178 -7.59 2.56 -9.36
C GLU A 178 -6.35 3.20 -8.74
N TRP A 179 -5.28 2.42 -8.56
CA TRP A 179 -4.11 2.79 -7.80
C TRP A 179 -2.85 2.87 -8.67
N LYS A 180 -2.20 4.02 -8.61
CA LYS A 180 -0.87 4.25 -9.18
C LYS A 180 0.12 4.63 -8.11
N TYR A 181 1.34 4.18 -8.30
CA TYR A 181 2.49 4.52 -7.47
C TYR A 181 3.60 5.12 -8.34
N THR A 182 4.51 4.29 -8.86
CA THR A 182 5.69 4.74 -9.61
C THR A 182 5.63 4.40 -11.11
N GLU A 183 4.46 4.02 -11.63
CA GLU A 183 4.28 3.65 -13.03
C GLU A 183 4.62 4.80 -13.98
N LYS A 184 5.16 4.44 -15.15
CA LYS A 184 5.37 5.31 -16.29
C LYS A 184 5.31 4.48 -17.58
N TYR A 185 4.81 5.07 -18.66
CA TYR A 185 4.70 4.41 -19.95
C TYR A 185 5.38 5.28 -21.01
N THR A 186 6.59 4.89 -21.41
CA THR A 186 7.45 5.70 -22.28
C THR A 186 7.42 5.25 -23.74
N THR A 187 6.81 4.10 -24.04
CA THR A 187 6.76 3.52 -25.37
C THR A 187 5.36 3.06 -25.73
N THR A 188 5.06 3.08 -27.01
CA THR A 188 3.89 2.38 -27.53
C THR A 188 4.09 0.87 -27.36
N ARG A 189 3.00 0.16 -27.11
CA ARG A 189 3.06 -1.30 -27.13
C ARG A 189 3.34 -1.76 -28.56
N PRO A 190 4.04 -2.90 -28.73
CA PRO A 190 4.11 -3.57 -30.02
C PRO A 190 2.70 -3.94 -30.52
N PRO A 191 2.36 -3.68 -31.80
CA PRO A 191 1.11 -4.13 -32.39
C PRO A 191 0.93 -5.64 -32.24
N LYS A 192 -0.29 -6.08 -31.89
CA LYS A 192 -0.63 -7.49 -31.71
C LYS A 192 -1.99 -7.76 -32.36
N PRO A 193 -2.07 -7.83 -33.70
CA PRO A 193 -3.33 -7.72 -34.45
C PRO A 193 -4.48 -8.61 -33.96
N GLY A 194 -4.20 -9.85 -33.54
CA GLY A 194 -5.22 -10.75 -32.99
C GLY A 194 -5.75 -10.32 -31.62
N TYR A 195 -4.87 -9.87 -30.73
CA TYR A 195 -5.26 -9.31 -29.42
C TYR A 195 -5.99 -7.98 -29.60
N ASP A 196 -5.53 -7.17 -30.54
CA ASP A 196 -6.08 -5.84 -30.81
C ASP A 196 -7.51 -5.94 -31.33
N ARG A 197 -7.73 -6.83 -32.30
CA ARG A 197 -9.08 -7.16 -32.79
C ARG A 197 -10.00 -7.64 -31.67
N THR A 198 -9.46 -8.43 -30.74
CA THR A 198 -10.23 -8.90 -29.58
C THR A 198 -10.62 -7.72 -28.69
N ARG A 199 -9.69 -6.82 -28.37
CA ARG A 199 -9.94 -5.62 -27.54
C ARG A 199 -10.97 -4.70 -28.20
N LEU A 200 -10.82 -4.42 -29.50
CA LEU A 200 -11.77 -3.62 -30.27
C LEU A 200 -13.17 -4.23 -30.26
N LYS A 201 -13.28 -5.55 -30.44
CA LYS A 201 -14.57 -6.26 -30.35
C LYS A 201 -15.21 -6.14 -28.97
N ARG A 202 -14.41 -6.18 -27.90
CA ARG A 202 -14.90 -6.15 -26.51
C ARG A 202 -15.42 -4.78 -26.10
N TYR A 203 -14.66 -3.73 -26.41
CA TYR A 203 -14.92 -2.39 -25.86
C TYR A 203 -15.48 -1.41 -26.89
N GLY A 204 -15.40 -1.72 -28.19
CA GLY A 204 -15.72 -0.77 -29.26
C GLY A 204 -17.17 -0.28 -29.26
N ALA A 205 -18.14 -1.17 -29.01
CA ALA A 205 -19.55 -0.79 -28.96
C ALA A 205 -19.80 0.26 -27.86
N ASP A 206 -19.30 0.00 -26.65
CA ASP A 206 -19.50 0.87 -25.49
C ASP A 206 -18.68 2.16 -25.57
N TYR A 207 -17.48 2.09 -26.15
CA TYR A 207 -16.64 3.25 -26.40
C TYR A 207 -17.31 4.24 -27.36
N HIS A 208 -17.97 3.75 -28.40
CA HIS A 208 -18.65 4.57 -29.41
C HIS A 208 -20.13 4.86 -29.07
N ASP A 209 -20.65 4.35 -27.97
CA ASP A 209 -22.04 4.61 -27.58
C ASP A 209 -22.24 6.12 -27.34
N PRO A 210 -23.22 6.77 -27.98
CA PRO A 210 -23.51 8.19 -27.75
C PRO A 210 -23.89 8.55 -26.30
N ALA A 211 -24.47 7.60 -25.55
CA ALA A 211 -24.74 7.70 -24.12
C ALA A 211 -23.58 7.19 -23.25
N GLY A 212 -22.55 6.62 -23.87
CA GLY A 212 -21.33 6.14 -23.24
C GLY A 212 -20.49 7.26 -22.60
N PRO A 213 -19.45 6.90 -21.84
CA PRO A 213 -18.68 7.87 -21.06
C PRO A 213 -17.70 8.71 -21.90
N PHE A 214 -17.40 8.33 -23.15
CA PHE A 214 -16.30 8.92 -23.93
C PHE A 214 -16.75 9.74 -25.12
N ARG A 215 -16.13 10.91 -25.31
CA ARG A 215 -16.13 11.67 -26.56
C ARG A 215 -15.29 10.95 -27.63
N SER A 216 -15.82 9.85 -28.15
CA SER A 216 -15.13 8.98 -29.11
C SER A 216 -14.79 9.66 -30.44
N GLU A 217 -15.38 10.81 -30.73
CA GLU A 217 -15.05 11.66 -31.88
C GLU A 217 -13.68 12.35 -31.76
N LEU A 218 -13.09 12.40 -30.57
CA LEU A 218 -11.80 13.07 -30.32
C LEU A 218 -10.60 12.15 -30.55
N ILE A 219 -10.77 10.84 -30.37
CA ILE A 219 -9.71 9.85 -30.56
C ILE A 219 -10.28 8.47 -30.88
N ASP A 220 -9.69 7.81 -31.88
CA ASP A 220 -10.06 6.44 -32.23
C ASP A 220 -9.64 5.46 -31.13
N ILE A 221 -10.44 4.42 -30.91
CA ILE A 221 -10.22 3.42 -29.86
C ILE A 221 -8.89 2.67 -30.03
N GLU A 222 -8.39 2.52 -31.25
CA GLU A 222 -7.10 1.91 -31.54
C GLU A 222 -5.95 2.62 -30.83
N TRP A 223 -6.05 3.94 -30.68
CA TRP A 223 -5.07 4.77 -29.99
C TRP A 223 -5.25 4.79 -28.47
N MET A 224 -6.38 4.28 -27.99
CA MET A 224 -6.63 4.03 -26.56
C MET A 224 -6.04 2.70 -26.09
N LEU A 225 -5.43 1.88 -26.96
CA LEU A 225 -4.89 0.56 -26.61
C LEU A 225 -3.49 0.59 -25.99
N ASP A 226 -2.91 1.76 -25.81
CA ASP A 226 -1.65 1.98 -25.08
C ASP A 226 -1.94 2.44 -23.65
N GLU A 227 -1.08 2.05 -22.72
CA GLU A 227 -1.17 2.52 -21.34
C GLU A 227 -0.72 3.98 -21.23
N PRO A 228 -1.30 4.76 -20.30
CA PRO A 228 -2.30 4.35 -19.31
C PRO A 228 -3.76 4.35 -19.81
N PHE A 229 -4.00 4.87 -21.01
CA PHE A 229 -5.36 5.08 -21.52
C PHE A 229 -6.13 3.77 -21.69
N TYR A 230 -5.46 2.66 -21.98
CA TYR A 230 -6.10 1.35 -22.11
C TYR A 230 -6.70 0.85 -20.79
N GLN A 231 -5.98 0.99 -19.68
CA GLN A 231 -6.51 0.67 -18.36
C GLN A 231 -7.65 1.60 -17.96
N LEU A 232 -7.42 2.92 -18.04
CA LEU A 232 -8.43 3.93 -17.68
C LEU A 232 -9.72 3.76 -18.48
N MET A 233 -9.61 3.48 -19.79
CA MET A 233 -10.76 3.24 -20.68
C MET A 233 -11.61 2.08 -20.18
N ARG A 234 -10.99 0.92 -19.94
CA ARG A 234 -11.72 -0.28 -19.53
C ARG A 234 -12.46 -0.07 -18.20
N GLN A 235 -11.81 0.60 -17.25
CA GLN A 235 -12.37 0.83 -15.92
C GLN A 235 -13.51 1.84 -15.94
N GLN A 236 -13.41 2.88 -16.77
CA GLN A 236 -14.50 3.84 -16.94
C GLN A 236 -15.68 3.25 -17.71
N LEU A 237 -15.45 2.36 -18.70
CA LEU A 237 -16.52 1.58 -19.32
C LEU A 237 -17.18 0.65 -18.31
N LEU A 238 -16.40 0.00 -17.44
CA LEU A 238 -16.94 -0.85 -16.38
C LEU A 238 -17.83 -0.03 -15.44
N ALA A 239 -17.36 1.14 -14.98
CA ALA A 239 -18.16 2.05 -14.16
C ALA A 239 -19.48 2.43 -14.84
N TRP A 240 -19.45 2.76 -16.13
CA TRP A 240 -20.66 3.10 -16.89
C TRP A 240 -21.65 1.93 -16.98
N ARG A 241 -21.17 0.71 -17.22
CA ARG A 241 -22.03 -0.48 -17.25
C ARG A 241 -22.62 -0.82 -15.89
N LEU A 242 -21.81 -0.76 -14.83
CA LEU A 242 -22.28 -0.98 -13.47
C LEU A 242 -23.35 0.04 -13.06
N GLU A 243 -23.20 1.31 -13.46
CA GLU A 243 -24.18 2.36 -13.19
C GLU A 243 -25.50 2.11 -13.93
N ASN A 244 -25.44 1.73 -15.21
CA ASN A 244 -26.64 1.47 -16.02
C ASN A 244 -27.44 0.24 -15.52
N ASP A 245 -26.75 -0.76 -15.00
CA ASP A 245 -27.35 -2.01 -14.52
C ASP A 245 -27.71 -1.94 -13.02
N HIS A 246 -27.46 -0.81 -12.36
CA HIS A 246 -27.65 -0.64 -10.91
C HIS A 246 -26.96 -1.75 -10.10
N ALA A 247 -25.75 -2.12 -10.51
CA ALA A 247 -24.97 -3.15 -9.83
C ALA A 247 -24.71 -2.75 -8.37
N GLU A 248 -24.87 -3.71 -7.45
CA GLU A 248 -24.83 -3.47 -6.00
C GLU A 248 -25.85 -2.42 -5.50
N GLY A 249 -26.90 -2.14 -6.28
CA GLY A 249 -27.89 -1.11 -5.98
C GLY A 249 -27.38 0.32 -6.14
N ALA A 250 -26.26 0.52 -6.85
CA ALA A 250 -25.67 1.85 -7.06
C ALA A 250 -26.49 2.68 -8.06
N ASP A 251 -26.79 3.92 -7.70
CA ASP A 251 -27.35 4.96 -8.58
C ASP A 251 -26.26 5.66 -9.40
N VAL A 252 -25.05 5.71 -8.84
CA VAL A 252 -23.88 6.36 -9.43
C VAL A 252 -22.65 5.49 -9.22
N VAL A 253 -21.81 5.40 -10.25
CA VAL A 253 -20.51 4.72 -10.13
C VAL A 253 -19.39 5.68 -10.50
N ARG A 254 -18.40 5.80 -9.61
CA ARG A 254 -17.25 6.71 -9.78
C ARG A 254 -15.95 5.92 -9.85
N VAL A 255 -15.05 6.34 -10.72
CA VAL A 255 -13.66 5.91 -10.68
C VAL A 255 -12.86 6.88 -9.81
N LEU A 256 -12.26 6.38 -8.74
CA LEU A 256 -11.35 7.11 -7.87
C LEU A 256 -9.91 6.72 -8.23
N HIS A 257 -9.19 7.63 -8.89
CA HIS A 257 -7.84 7.40 -9.37
C HIS A 257 -6.82 7.93 -8.36
N VAL A 258 -6.25 7.03 -7.58
CA VAL A 258 -5.18 7.32 -6.63
C VAL A 258 -3.88 7.47 -7.43
N LEU A 259 -3.36 8.69 -7.50
CA LEU A 259 -2.16 8.99 -8.27
C LEU A 259 -1.33 10.05 -7.52
N PRO A 260 -0.04 9.80 -7.22
CA PRO A 260 0.82 10.84 -6.68
C PRO A 260 0.94 12.01 -7.67
N PRO A 261 0.57 13.25 -7.30
CA PRO A 261 0.71 14.40 -8.20
C PRO A 261 2.16 14.66 -8.63
N ARG A 262 3.12 14.16 -7.84
CA ARG A 262 4.56 14.23 -8.12
C ARG A 262 5.05 13.20 -9.14
N ASN A 263 4.24 12.19 -9.50
CA ASN A 263 4.62 11.23 -10.53
C ASN A 263 4.44 11.84 -11.95
N LEU A 264 5.35 12.75 -12.28
CA LEU A 264 5.35 13.44 -13.58
C LEU A 264 5.61 12.48 -14.75
N ALA A 265 6.37 11.40 -14.54
CA ALA A 265 6.57 10.38 -15.57
C ALA A 265 5.26 9.70 -15.99
N TYR A 266 4.35 9.42 -15.05
CA TYR A 266 3.00 8.97 -15.38
C TYR A 266 2.28 10.03 -16.22
N GLN A 267 2.26 11.29 -15.76
CA GLN A 267 1.61 12.40 -16.47
C GLN A 267 2.14 12.62 -17.89
N GLN A 268 3.41 12.30 -18.13
CA GLN A 268 4.05 12.43 -19.44
C GLN A 268 3.94 11.18 -20.31
N SER A 269 3.13 10.19 -19.90
CA SER A 269 2.90 8.94 -20.63
C SER A 269 2.00 9.13 -21.87
N LEU A 270 2.26 10.20 -22.63
CA LEU A 270 1.63 10.51 -23.91
C LEU A 270 2.51 9.97 -25.01
N VAL A 271 2.38 8.67 -25.29
CA VAL A 271 3.26 7.95 -26.21
C VAL A 271 2.93 8.18 -27.68
N ARG A 272 1.75 8.76 -27.99
CA ARG A 272 1.29 9.02 -29.36
C ARG A 272 1.10 10.51 -29.69
N PRO A 273 1.28 10.92 -30.96
CA PRO A 273 0.87 12.25 -31.43
C PRO A 273 -0.61 12.56 -31.18
N GLU A 274 -1.49 11.56 -31.34
CA GLU A 274 -2.93 11.70 -31.15
C GLU A 274 -3.28 12.07 -29.70
N HIS A 275 -2.56 11.50 -28.72
CA HIS A 275 -2.71 11.90 -27.31
C HIS A 275 -2.25 13.33 -27.10
N ARG A 276 -1.08 13.71 -27.65
CA ARG A 276 -0.51 15.06 -27.50
C ARG A 276 -1.32 16.14 -28.22
N ALA A 277 -2.13 15.77 -29.21
CA ALA A 277 -3.05 16.69 -29.88
C ALA A 277 -4.22 17.11 -28.98
N LEU A 278 -4.55 16.30 -27.96
CA LEU A 278 -5.63 16.57 -27.02
C LEU A 278 -5.14 17.31 -25.78
N GLY A 279 -3.96 17.00 -25.24
CA GLY A 279 -3.47 17.63 -24.01
C GLY A 279 -1.97 17.46 -23.79
N ASN A 280 -1.44 18.16 -22.79
CA ASN A 280 -0.01 18.16 -22.47
C ASN A 280 0.40 17.07 -21.47
N ASN A 281 -0.58 16.49 -20.78
CA ASN A 281 -0.40 15.38 -19.84
C ASN A 281 -1.60 14.43 -19.86
N VAL A 282 -1.46 13.28 -19.19
CA VAL A 282 -2.49 12.23 -19.13
C VAL A 282 -3.81 12.78 -18.58
N ASP A 283 -3.78 13.58 -17.51
CA ASP A 283 -5.00 14.10 -16.88
C ASP A 283 -5.75 15.08 -17.80
N GLU A 284 -5.04 15.97 -18.49
CA GLU A 284 -5.62 16.91 -19.46
C GLU A 284 -6.29 16.16 -20.62
N VAL A 285 -5.62 15.13 -21.15
CA VAL A 285 -6.19 14.27 -22.20
C VAL A 285 -7.42 13.54 -21.65
N TRP A 286 -7.30 12.92 -20.48
CA TRP A 286 -8.37 12.11 -19.89
C TRP A 286 -9.62 12.93 -19.59
N ALA A 287 -9.46 14.09 -18.95
CA ALA A 287 -10.56 15.02 -18.69
C ALA A 287 -11.23 15.49 -19.99
N GLN A 288 -10.47 15.61 -21.08
CA GLN A 288 -11.03 15.90 -22.40
C GLN A 288 -11.73 14.73 -23.07
N LEU A 289 -11.51 13.49 -22.66
CA LEU A 289 -12.22 12.36 -23.24
C LEU A 289 -13.56 12.09 -22.54
N LEU A 290 -13.70 12.47 -21.27
CA LEU A 290 -14.92 12.18 -20.50
C LEU A 290 -16.08 13.12 -20.84
N ARG A 291 -17.26 12.55 -21.12
CA ARG A 291 -18.53 13.29 -21.22
C ARG A 291 -19.07 13.71 -19.85
N ARG A 292 -18.81 12.90 -18.82
CA ARG A 292 -19.23 13.12 -17.43
C ARG A 292 -18.00 13.13 -16.52
N PRO A 293 -17.23 14.23 -16.50
CA PRO A 293 -15.96 14.28 -15.76
C PRO A 293 -16.15 14.14 -14.24
N ASP A 294 -17.34 14.36 -13.70
CA ASP A 294 -17.63 14.14 -12.29
C ASP A 294 -17.59 12.66 -11.87
N ARG A 295 -17.67 11.72 -12.83
CA ARG A 295 -17.55 10.27 -12.64
C ARG A 295 -16.12 9.77 -12.48
N PHE A 296 -15.14 10.66 -12.58
CA PHE A 296 -13.73 10.36 -12.38
C PHE A 296 -13.16 11.39 -11.40
N ARG A 297 -12.53 10.93 -10.32
CA ARG A 297 -11.94 11.81 -9.29
C ARG A 297 -10.52 11.37 -8.99
N HIS A 298 -9.61 12.34 -8.86
CA HIS A 298 -8.28 12.07 -8.36
C HIS A 298 -8.29 12.00 -6.84
N VAL A 299 -7.47 11.10 -6.31
CA VAL A 299 -7.15 11.01 -4.89
C VAL A 299 -5.65 11.19 -4.76
N ASP A 300 -5.22 12.19 -4.00
CA ASP A 300 -3.81 12.34 -3.65
C ASP A 300 -3.46 11.28 -2.60
N PRO A 301 -2.50 10.36 -2.87
CA PRO A 301 -2.17 9.30 -1.93
C PRO A 301 -1.57 9.80 -0.60
N SER A 302 -1.22 11.09 -0.49
CA SER A 302 -0.85 11.69 0.80
C SER A 302 -1.96 11.63 1.84
N VAL A 303 -3.23 11.48 1.44
CA VAL A 303 -4.33 11.23 2.39
C VAL A 303 -4.11 9.95 3.22
N PHE A 304 -3.42 8.96 2.66
CA PHE A 304 -3.11 7.71 3.35
C PHE A 304 -1.90 7.84 4.28
N LEU A 305 -1.21 8.99 4.31
CA LEU A 305 -0.14 9.30 5.27
C LEU A 305 -0.70 9.84 6.60
N ASP A 306 -1.79 9.24 7.06
CA ASP A 306 -2.46 9.50 8.32
C ASP A 306 -2.61 8.17 9.07
N GLU A 307 -2.08 8.11 10.29
CA GLU A 307 -2.12 6.90 11.11
C GLU A 307 -3.56 6.47 11.45
N ALA A 308 -4.49 7.43 11.56
CA ALA A 308 -5.90 7.14 11.76
C ALA A 308 -6.56 6.50 10.53
N ILE A 309 -5.92 6.57 9.35
CA ILE A 309 -6.39 5.96 8.11
C ILE A 309 -5.69 4.62 7.87
N THR A 310 -4.36 4.57 7.88
CA THR A 310 -3.59 3.37 7.48
C THR A 310 -2.75 2.75 8.60
N GLY A 311 -2.42 3.51 9.64
CA GLY A 311 -1.54 3.10 10.73
C GLY A 311 -0.09 3.54 10.58
N TRP A 312 0.63 3.56 11.70
CA TRP A 312 2.01 4.04 11.80
C TRP A 312 2.97 3.40 10.79
N ASP A 313 2.89 2.08 10.58
CA ASP A 313 3.79 1.35 9.67
C ASP A 313 3.70 1.83 8.22
N TYR A 314 2.49 2.19 7.77
CA TYR A 314 2.27 2.70 6.43
C TYR A 314 2.86 4.11 6.29
N VAL A 315 2.59 4.97 7.27
CA VAL A 315 3.14 6.33 7.30
C VAL A 315 4.67 6.29 7.36
N ASP A 316 5.25 5.44 8.20
CA ASP A 316 6.71 5.25 8.29
C ASP A 316 7.30 4.81 6.94
N ARG A 317 6.64 3.89 6.24
CA ARG A 317 7.13 3.39 4.95
C ARG A 317 7.04 4.39 3.81
N TYR A 318 5.92 5.11 3.70
CA TYR A 318 5.58 5.87 2.49
C TYR A 318 5.68 7.40 2.66
N SER A 319 5.88 7.91 3.88
CA SER A 319 6.14 9.34 4.10
C SER A 319 7.60 9.71 3.79
N PRO A 320 7.89 10.79 3.03
CA PRO A 320 9.25 11.27 2.78
C PRO A 320 10.06 11.58 4.05
N THR A 321 9.39 12.01 5.12
CA THR A 321 10.01 12.29 6.43
C THR A 321 9.95 11.09 7.38
N GLY A 322 9.31 9.98 6.96
CA GLY A 322 8.67 9.06 7.89
C GLY A 322 7.61 9.77 8.73
N THR A 323 7.18 9.12 9.80
CA THR A 323 6.32 9.73 10.83
C THR A 323 7.06 10.83 11.60
N GLY A 324 8.39 10.86 11.61
CA GLY A 324 9.18 11.60 12.61
C GLY A 324 9.01 11.04 14.04
N ASP A 325 7.86 10.42 14.32
CA ASP A 325 7.50 9.73 15.53
C ASP A 325 8.00 8.29 15.54
N LEU A 326 8.78 8.01 16.57
CA LEU A 326 9.21 6.66 16.87
C LEU A 326 8.02 5.82 17.37
N PRO A 327 7.87 4.57 16.91
CA PRO A 327 6.79 3.71 17.37
C PRO A 327 6.94 3.39 18.85
N TRP A 328 5.83 3.02 19.50
CA TRP A 328 5.84 2.70 20.92
C TRP A 328 6.52 1.35 21.21
N GLY A 329 7.71 1.34 21.81
CA GLY A 329 8.45 0.11 22.13
C GLY A 329 9.96 0.33 22.27
N VAL A 330 10.78 -0.71 22.04
CA VAL A 330 12.24 -0.64 22.25
C VAL A 330 13.03 -0.59 20.96
N SER A 331 13.84 0.46 20.80
CA SER A 331 14.89 0.54 19.79
C SER A 331 16.23 0.11 20.37
N VAL A 332 17.11 -0.49 19.58
CA VAL A 332 18.48 -0.87 19.97
C VAL A 332 19.49 -0.53 18.87
N TRP A 333 20.74 -0.40 19.29
CA TRP A 333 21.91 -0.12 18.45
C TRP A 333 23.02 -1.11 18.80
N ARG A 334 23.78 -1.52 17.78
CA ARG A 334 24.76 -2.59 17.90
C ARG A 334 26.19 -2.17 17.59
N ASP A 335 27.11 -2.90 18.18
CA ASP A 335 28.54 -2.94 17.84
C ASP A 335 28.96 -4.42 17.83
N ASP A 336 29.51 -4.90 16.71
CA ASP A 336 29.85 -6.32 16.48
C ASP A 336 28.75 -7.30 16.97
N ASP A 337 27.51 -7.10 16.48
CA ASP A 337 26.28 -7.85 16.82
C ASP A 337 25.77 -7.74 18.26
N ARG A 338 26.42 -6.99 19.14
CA ARG A 338 25.99 -6.84 20.54
C ARG A 338 25.26 -5.54 20.75
N ILE A 339 24.16 -5.58 21.51
CA ILE A 339 23.41 -4.36 21.85
C ILE A 339 24.27 -3.47 22.78
N VAL A 340 24.62 -2.28 22.29
CA VAL A 340 25.43 -1.27 23.00
C VAL A 340 24.64 -0.05 23.43
N ALA A 341 23.47 0.17 22.83
CA ALA A 341 22.49 1.14 23.29
C ALA A 341 21.07 0.65 23.03
N ALA A 342 20.13 1.17 23.82
CA ALA A 342 18.71 0.87 23.69
C ALA A 342 17.88 2.06 24.16
N ALA A 343 16.71 2.24 23.55
CA ALA A 343 15.74 3.27 23.89
C ALA A 343 14.35 2.65 24.03
N TYR A 344 13.59 3.01 25.06
CA TYR A 344 12.18 2.69 25.16
C TYR A 344 11.39 3.97 24.89
N VAL A 345 10.70 4.03 23.77
CA VAL A 345 9.85 5.16 23.38
C VAL A 345 8.49 4.96 24.03
N TYR A 346 7.78 6.03 24.42
CA TYR A 346 6.42 6.01 24.96
C TYR A 346 5.74 7.37 24.87
N GLY A 347 4.46 7.40 24.48
CA GLY A 347 3.71 8.65 24.34
C GLY A 347 4.51 9.69 23.54
N ASP A 348 4.86 10.81 24.19
CA ASP A 348 5.69 11.90 23.66
C ASP A 348 7.17 11.84 24.10
N GLY A 349 7.59 10.84 24.88
CA GLY A 349 8.92 10.70 25.46
C GLY A 349 9.66 9.41 25.08
N PHE A 350 10.85 9.25 25.68
CA PHE A 350 11.64 8.02 25.63
C PHE A 350 12.60 7.91 26.82
N GLU A 351 12.99 6.68 27.15
CA GLU A 351 14.09 6.35 28.04
C GLU A 351 15.27 5.85 27.21
N TRP A 352 16.50 6.21 27.58
CA TRP A 352 17.72 5.87 26.84
C TRP A 352 18.77 5.23 27.75
N CYS A 353 19.40 4.16 27.27
CA CYS A 353 20.51 3.49 27.95
C CYS A 353 21.62 3.15 26.95
N HIS A 354 22.89 3.31 27.33
CA HIS A 354 24.03 2.97 26.49
C HIS A 354 25.28 2.62 27.32
N ARG A 355 26.24 1.91 26.73
CA ARG A 355 27.44 1.41 27.44
C ARG A 355 28.75 2.17 27.20
N ARG A 356 28.89 3.02 26.16
CA ARG A 356 29.92 4.09 25.92
C ARG A 356 30.11 4.44 24.42
N PRO A 357 30.87 5.51 24.12
CA PRO A 357 30.30 6.84 23.96
C PRO A 357 29.59 6.97 22.60
N PHE A 358 28.26 7.08 22.63
CA PHE A 358 27.66 7.99 21.66
C PHE A 358 28.23 9.38 21.95
N ALA A 359 28.58 10.14 20.91
CA ALA A 359 29.18 11.47 21.06
C ALA A 359 28.30 12.37 21.95
N GLU A 360 26.98 12.26 21.80
CA GLU A 360 25.97 12.87 22.66
C GLU A 360 24.76 11.93 22.76
N ALA A 361 24.09 11.89 23.91
CA ALA A 361 22.82 11.21 24.06
C ALA A 361 21.73 11.99 23.30
N PRO A 362 20.77 11.31 22.65
CA PRO A 362 19.66 12.01 22.00
C PRO A 362 18.89 12.82 23.05
N THR A 363 18.56 14.06 22.70
CA THR A 363 17.90 15.01 23.61
C THR A 363 16.38 15.01 23.47
N ASP A 364 15.87 14.53 22.33
CA ASP A 364 14.47 14.46 21.99
C ASP A 364 14.21 13.28 21.02
N ARG A 365 12.94 13.01 20.71
CA ARG A 365 12.53 11.91 19.83
C ARG A 365 13.04 12.09 18.40
N ALA A 366 13.21 13.32 17.91
CA ALA A 366 13.74 13.57 16.57
C ALA A 366 15.24 13.22 16.50
N ALA A 367 16.01 13.61 17.51
CA ALA A 367 17.41 13.24 17.65
C ALA A 367 17.58 11.72 17.80
N LEU A 368 16.70 11.06 18.57
CA LEU A 368 16.68 9.61 18.70
C LEU A 368 16.32 8.93 17.37
N ALA A 369 15.35 9.47 16.63
CA ALA A 369 14.92 8.94 15.34
C ALA A 369 15.99 9.07 14.25
N ALA A 370 16.84 10.10 14.34
CA ALA A 370 17.93 10.37 13.42
C ALA A 370 19.19 9.52 13.66
N LEU A 371 19.28 8.78 14.77
CA LEU A 371 20.43 7.90 15.01
C LEU A 371 20.49 6.77 13.96
N PRO A 372 21.64 6.58 13.29
CA PRO A 372 21.80 5.53 12.29
C PRO A 372 21.74 4.13 12.92
N ASP A 373 21.52 3.11 12.09
CA ASP A 373 21.61 1.69 12.46
C ASP A 373 20.70 1.27 13.63
N ARG A 374 19.56 1.96 13.75
CA ARG A 374 18.50 1.66 14.72
C ARG A 374 17.72 0.41 14.30
N GLU A 375 17.64 -0.56 15.19
CA GLU A 375 16.72 -1.69 15.11
C GLU A 375 15.59 -1.51 16.12
N TYR A 376 14.33 -1.70 15.73
CA TYR A 376 13.18 -1.53 16.62
C TYR A 376 12.49 -2.88 16.89
N PHE A 377 12.02 -3.04 18.12
CA PHE A 377 11.45 -4.26 18.68
C PHE A 377 10.17 -3.90 19.46
N VAL A 378 9.07 -4.57 19.13
CA VAL A 378 7.85 -4.56 19.95
C VAL A 378 8.07 -5.52 21.12
N LEU A 379 7.79 -5.07 22.34
CA LEU A 379 7.88 -5.88 23.57
C LEU A 379 6.52 -5.92 24.25
N ALA A 380 5.80 -7.02 24.06
CA ALA A 380 4.55 -7.35 24.74
C ALA A 380 4.72 -8.67 25.52
N ASP A 381 4.11 -8.76 26.71
CA ASP A 381 4.12 -9.97 27.56
C ASP A 381 3.14 -11.03 27.01
N ASP A 382 3.05 -12.16 27.70
CA ASP A 382 2.16 -13.27 27.36
C ASP A 382 0.66 -12.95 27.50
N GLU A 383 0.32 -11.95 28.31
CA GLU A 383 -1.02 -11.34 28.40
C GLU A 383 -1.24 -10.22 27.36
N LYS A 384 -0.26 -9.98 26.48
CA LYS A 384 -0.28 -8.97 25.42
C LYS A 384 -0.35 -7.54 25.95
N THR A 385 0.02 -7.31 27.21
CA THR A 385 0.32 -5.99 27.76
C THR A 385 1.76 -5.61 27.44
N MET A 386 2.04 -4.33 27.21
CA MET A 386 3.41 -3.88 26.95
C MET A 386 4.30 -4.27 28.14
N ILE A 387 5.33 -5.10 27.92
CA ILE A 387 6.26 -5.63 28.96
C ILE A 387 6.83 -4.48 29.80
N VAL A 388 6.98 -3.35 29.14
CA VAL A 388 7.58 -2.17 29.70
C VAL A 388 6.47 -1.31 30.31
N GLY A 389 6.01 -1.73 31.50
CA GLY A 389 5.01 -1.04 32.32
C GLY A 389 5.47 0.36 32.78
N PRO A 390 5.28 0.76 34.06
CA PRO A 390 5.75 2.05 34.56
C PRO A 390 7.21 2.36 34.15
N LEU A 391 7.54 3.63 33.93
CA LEU A 391 8.84 4.11 33.40
C LEU A 391 10.09 3.44 34.01
N GLU A 392 10.01 3.06 35.28
CA GLU A 392 11.09 2.46 36.03
C GLU A 392 11.41 1.03 35.56
N TYR A 393 10.41 0.29 35.07
CA TYR A 393 10.58 -1.01 34.41
C TYR A 393 11.35 -0.87 33.10
N ALA A 394 11.05 0.17 32.31
CA ALA A 394 11.79 0.50 31.09
C ALA A 394 13.28 0.69 31.36
N ARG A 395 13.63 1.48 32.37
CA ARG A 395 15.02 1.74 32.71
C ARG A 395 15.75 0.48 33.14
N ALA A 396 15.11 -0.39 33.93
CA ALA A 396 15.72 -1.65 34.37
C ALA A 396 15.92 -2.63 33.20
N PHE A 397 14.92 -2.76 32.34
CA PHE A 397 14.98 -3.57 31.12
C PHE A 397 16.09 -3.09 30.18
N LEU A 398 16.10 -1.81 29.80
CA LEU A 398 17.11 -1.24 28.90
C LEU A 398 18.52 -1.43 29.45
N ARG A 399 18.71 -1.22 30.77
CA ARG A 399 20.00 -1.49 31.42
C ARG A 399 20.38 -2.95 31.31
N ALA A 400 19.45 -3.88 31.53
CA ALA A 400 19.72 -5.31 31.43
C ALA A 400 20.12 -5.69 30.00
N VAL A 401 19.38 -5.26 28.99
CA VAL A 401 19.69 -5.51 27.56
C VAL A 401 21.07 -4.97 27.18
N VAL A 402 21.37 -3.71 27.52
CA VAL A 402 22.66 -3.08 27.20
C VAL A 402 23.81 -3.69 28.01
N THR A 403 23.58 -4.05 29.27
CA THR A 403 24.61 -4.61 30.16
C THR A 403 24.93 -6.08 29.84
N THR A 404 23.95 -6.82 29.34
CA THR A 404 24.20 -8.19 28.88
C THR A 404 24.86 -8.20 27.50
N GLY A 405 24.63 -7.17 26.68
CA GLY A 405 25.15 -7.10 25.32
C GLY A 405 24.61 -8.26 24.49
N LEU A 406 23.31 -8.52 24.65
CA LEU A 406 22.60 -9.58 23.95
C LEU A 406 22.61 -9.35 22.44
N HIS A 407 22.41 -10.44 21.70
CA HIS A 407 22.17 -10.39 20.27
C HIS A 407 20.76 -9.95 19.92
N GLU A 408 19.77 -10.08 20.79
CA GLU A 408 18.42 -9.55 20.56
C GLU A 408 17.78 -9.22 21.92
N PRO A 409 16.90 -8.20 22.01
CA PRO A 409 16.24 -7.86 23.28
C PRO A 409 15.41 -9.01 23.86
N ASN A 410 14.80 -9.83 23.00
CA ASN A 410 14.03 -11.02 23.36
C ASN A 410 14.87 -12.17 23.95
N GLY A 411 16.21 -12.08 23.87
CA GLY A 411 17.13 -13.02 24.50
C GLY A 411 17.28 -12.78 26.00
N LEU A 412 16.74 -11.67 26.52
CA LEU A 412 16.68 -11.40 27.94
C LEU A 412 15.56 -12.24 28.54
N THR A 413 15.89 -13.22 29.38
CA THR A 413 14.91 -14.13 30.00
C THR A 413 14.43 -13.66 31.36
N SER A 414 15.21 -12.79 32.03
CA SER A 414 14.81 -12.13 33.26
C SER A 414 15.65 -10.89 33.53
N TYR A 415 15.12 -9.96 34.32
CA TYR A 415 15.87 -8.84 34.88
C TYR A 415 15.36 -8.49 36.28
N SER A 416 16.19 -7.79 37.05
CA SER A 416 15.89 -7.41 38.44
C SER A 416 15.83 -5.91 38.59
N TRP A 417 14.88 -5.43 39.40
CA TRP A 417 14.70 -4.03 39.76
C TRP A 417 14.88 -3.85 41.29
N PRO A 418 15.31 -2.68 41.81
CA PRO A 418 15.41 -2.34 43.25
C PRO A 418 14.12 -2.52 44.08
N ALA A 419 13.73 -3.78 44.27
CA ALA A 419 12.78 -4.28 45.26
C ALA A 419 12.81 -5.83 45.38
N GLN A 420 13.82 -6.54 44.83
CA GLN A 420 13.88 -8.02 44.77
C GLN A 420 12.75 -8.69 43.94
N VAL A 421 12.06 -7.93 43.09
CA VAL A 421 11.16 -8.51 42.09
C VAL A 421 11.99 -8.92 40.87
N SER A 422 11.97 -10.21 40.54
CA SER A 422 12.52 -10.75 39.29
C SER A 422 11.38 -10.92 38.32
N GLU A 423 11.39 -10.17 37.23
CA GLU A 423 10.44 -10.37 36.13
C GLU A 423 11.00 -11.42 35.17
N VAL A 424 10.17 -12.39 34.79
CA VAL A 424 10.46 -13.33 33.71
C VAL A 424 9.96 -12.70 32.43
N VAL A 425 10.86 -12.46 31.50
CA VAL A 425 10.47 -12.02 30.16
C VAL A 425 10.13 -13.30 29.40
N SER A 426 8.86 -13.69 29.39
CA SER A 426 8.39 -14.87 28.64
C SER A 426 8.47 -14.56 27.15
N THR A 427 9.54 -15.00 26.49
CA THR A 427 9.68 -14.86 25.05
C THR A 427 9.20 -16.11 24.32
N TRP A 428 8.14 -15.93 23.51
CA TRP A 428 7.76 -16.73 22.32
C TRP A 428 6.87 -17.99 22.49
N PRO A 429 6.07 -18.40 21.45
CA PRO A 429 6.26 -18.25 19.99
C PRO A 429 5.53 -17.04 19.33
N PRO A 430 5.74 -16.73 18.02
CA PRO A 430 5.40 -15.46 17.43
C PRO A 430 3.94 -15.35 17.04
N ILE A 431 3.54 -14.09 16.88
CA ILE A 431 2.37 -13.61 16.17
C ILE A 431 1.07 -13.84 16.93
N ASP A 432 0.54 -12.74 17.49
CA ASP A 432 -0.87 -12.49 17.42
C ASP A 432 -1.12 -11.39 16.37
N LEU A 433 -1.72 -11.76 15.23
CA LEU A 433 -2.17 -10.80 14.21
C LEU A 433 -3.45 -10.07 14.63
N ASP A 434 -4.04 -10.38 15.79
CA ASP A 434 -5.35 -9.84 16.20
C ASP A 434 -5.28 -8.54 17.01
N TYR A 435 -4.11 -7.91 17.20
CA TYR A 435 -4.07 -6.60 17.87
C TYR A 435 -4.53 -5.48 16.94
N ARG A 436 -5.86 -5.29 16.88
CA ARG A 436 -6.48 -4.01 16.54
C ARG A 436 -6.18 -3.04 17.67
N ALA A 437 -5.20 -2.16 17.48
CA ALA A 437 -5.04 -1.00 18.34
C ALA A 437 -6.26 -0.08 18.17
N ASN A 438 -7.26 -0.21 19.04
CA ASN A 438 -8.24 0.85 19.28
C ASN A 438 -7.55 1.91 20.14
N PHE A 439 -6.95 2.91 19.49
CA PHE A 439 -6.65 4.21 20.08
C PHE A 439 -7.16 5.32 19.17
#